data_AF-A0A7C5A8Y9-F1
#
_entry.id   AF-A0A7C5A8Y9-F1
#
_cell.length_a   1.000
_cell.length_b   1.000
_cell.length_c   1.000
_cell.angle_alpha   90.00
_cell.angle_beta   90.00
_cell.angle_gamma   90.00
#
_symmetry.space_group_name_H-M   'P 1'
#
loop_
_entity.id
_entity.type
_entity.pdbx_description
1 polymer ?
#
loop_
_entity_poly.entity_id
_entity_poly.type
_entity_poly.pdbx_seq_one_letter_code
_entity_poly.pdbx_strand_id
1 'polypeptide(L)' 'MKKYYQKEELTFGRKERKDEFLIYNAKNRTIHLVPKEIYKVWKCCRNSSLEDIFKSTKIPKRTLMSILKLLKNKKLIKEI' A
#
# COMPACT_ATOMS: atom_id res chain seq x y z
N MET A 1 -20.03 -26.52 -23.02
CA MET A 1 -19.95 -27.07 -21.65
C MET A 1 -18.59 -26.72 -21.03
N LYS A 2 -18.57 -26.56 -19.72
CA LYS A 2 -17.65 -25.73 -18.92
C LYS A 2 -16.16 -26.13 -19.06
N LYS A 3 -15.31 -25.17 -19.43
CA LYS A 3 -13.85 -25.28 -19.25
C LYS A 3 -13.55 -25.09 -17.76
N TYR A 4 -13.18 -26.15 -17.08
CA TYR A 4 -12.69 -26.09 -15.71
C TYR A 4 -11.29 -25.48 -15.75
N TYR A 5 -11.18 -24.19 -15.44
CA TYR A 5 -9.90 -23.67 -14.99
C TYR A 5 -9.71 -24.20 -13.57
N GLN A 6 -8.88 -25.25 -13.45
CA GLN A 6 -8.29 -25.62 -12.19
C GLN A 6 -7.62 -24.36 -11.66
N LYS A 7 -8.22 -23.79 -10.62
CA LYS A 7 -7.71 -22.64 -9.90
C LYS A 7 -6.47 -23.18 -9.19
N GLU A 8 -5.32 -23.14 -9.86
CA GLU A 8 -4.05 -23.28 -9.19
C GLU A 8 -3.98 -22.12 -8.20
N GLU A 9 -4.41 -22.39 -6.98
CA GLU A 9 -4.13 -21.55 -5.83
C GLU A 9 -2.61 -21.48 -5.76
N LEU A 10 -2.06 -20.40 -6.29
CA LEU A 10 -0.69 -19.98 -6.05
C LEU A 10 -0.52 -19.80 -4.55
N THR A 11 -0.28 -20.89 -3.83
CA THR A 11 0.17 -20.89 -2.45
C THR A 11 1.62 -20.44 -2.45
N PHE A 12 1.86 -19.16 -2.71
CA PHE A 12 3.07 -18.49 -2.28
C PHE A 12 3.13 -18.64 -0.76
N GLY A 13 4.17 -19.32 -0.28
CA GLY A 13 4.31 -19.78 1.11
C GLY A 13 3.73 -18.80 2.14
N ARG A 14 2.76 -19.28 2.92
CA ARG A 14 2.23 -18.61 4.11
C ARG A 14 3.33 -18.52 5.17
N LYS A 15 4.23 -17.55 5.02
CA LYS A 15 4.72 -16.82 6.19
C LYS A 15 3.69 -15.71 6.37
N GLU A 16 2.76 -15.88 7.31
CA GLU A 16 1.81 -14.83 7.68
C GLU A 16 2.62 -13.60 8.10
N ARG A 17 2.95 -12.73 7.15
CA ARG A 17 3.54 -11.43 7.45
C ARG A 17 2.38 -10.56 7.93
N LYS A 18 1.96 -10.79 9.19
CA LYS A 18 0.74 -10.22 9.79
C LYS A 18 0.65 -8.69 9.71
N ASP A 19 1.76 -8.01 9.40
CA ASP A 19 1.84 -6.56 9.29
C ASP A 19 2.37 -6.07 7.93
N GLU A 20 2.31 -6.88 6.86
CA GLU A 20 2.62 -6.43 5.50
C GLU A 20 1.43 -6.56 4.55
N PHE A 21 1.27 -5.56 3.69
CA PHE A 21 0.16 -5.37 2.78
C PHE A 21 0.67 -5.20 1.35
N LEU A 22 -0.11 -5.69 0.39
CA LEU A 22 0.18 -5.54 -1.03
C LEU A 22 -0.56 -4.33 -1.61
N ILE A 23 0.18 -3.46 -2.28
CA ILE A 23 -0.37 -2.35 -3.06
C ILE A 23 -0.11 -2.63 -4.53
N TYR A 24 -1.19 -2.79 -5.30
CA TYR A 24 -1.12 -2.93 -6.75
C TYR A 24 -1.22 -1.56 -7.44
N ASN A 25 -0.23 -1.23 -8.27
CA ASN A 25 -0.23 -0.05 -9.13
C ASN A 25 -0.64 -0.45 -10.55
N ALA A 26 -1.91 -0.21 -10.89
CA ALA A 26 -2.46 -0.57 -12.20
C ALA A 26 -1.79 0.18 -13.37
N LYS A 27 -1.27 1.40 -13.15
CA LYS A 27 -0.65 2.21 -14.22
C LYS A 27 0.65 1.60 -14.71
N ASN A 28 1.48 1.14 -13.78
CA ASN A 28 2.81 0.60 -14.09
C ASN A 28 2.84 -0.93 -14.03
N ARG A 29 1.69 -1.58 -13.74
CA ARG A 29 1.55 -3.02 -13.54
C ARG A 29 2.54 -3.59 -12.50
N THR A 30 2.78 -2.84 -11.42
CA THR A 30 3.70 -3.23 -10.35
C THR A 30 2.95 -3.58 -9.06
N ILE A 31 3.53 -4.50 -8.29
CA ILE A 31 3.05 -4.87 -6.95
C ILE A 31 4.13 -4.45 -5.95
N HIS A 32 3.72 -3.78 -4.87
CA HIS A 32 4.59 -3.39 -3.78
C HIS A 32 4.12 -4.04 -2.48
N LEU A 33 4.99 -4.81 -1.83
CA LEU A 33 4.79 -5.24 -0.46
C LEU A 33 5.26 -4.10 0.47
N VAL A 34 4.39 -3.68 1.39
CA VAL A 34 4.68 -2.58 2.31
C VAL A 34 4.22 -2.91 3.74
N PRO A 35 4.87 -2.38 4.77
CA PRO A 35 4.37 -2.46 6.14
C PRO A 35 2.99 -1.81 6.32
N LYS A 36 2.25 -2.28 7.32
CA LYS A 36 0.93 -1.79 7.73
C LYS A 36 0.85 -0.28 7.92
N GLU A 37 1.91 0.32 8.47
CA GLU A 37 2.00 1.76 8.70
C GLU A 37 2.00 2.54 7.38
N ILE A 38 2.81 2.09 6.42
CA ILE A 38 2.88 2.66 5.07
C ILE A 38 1.53 2.46 4.35
N TYR A 39 0.91 1.29 4.52
CA TYR A 39 -0.41 1.01 3.95
C TYR A 39 -1.49 1.95 4.49
N LYS A 40 -1.51 2.21 5.81
CA LYS A 40 -2.42 3.18 6.43
C LYS A 40 -2.23 4.57 5.85
N VAL A 41 -0.99 5.04 5.75
CA VAL A 41 -0.67 6.35 5.15
C VAL A 41 -1.15 6.42 3.71
N TRP A 42 -0.82 5.41 2.89
CA TRP A 42 -1.24 5.33 1.49
C TRP A 42 -2.77 5.37 1.34
N LYS A 43 -3.50 4.66 2.20
CA LYS A 43 -4.98 4.67 2.21
C LYS A 43 -5.54 6.06 2.50
N CYS A 44 -4.95 6.78 3.46
CA CYS A 44 -5.37 8.14 3.81
C CYS A 44 -5.02 9.17 2.73
N CYS A 45 -3.92 8.99 1.99
CA CYS A 45 -3.48 9.92 0.93
C CYS A 45 -4.48 10.12 -0.21
N ARG A 46 -5.47 9.24 -0.39
CA ARG A 46 -6.44 9.36 -1.50
C ARG A 46 -7.42 10.52 -1.32
N ASN A 47 -7.84 10.82 -0.08
CA ASN A 47 -8.99 11.68 0.19
C ASN A 47 -8.74 12.68 1.35
N SER A 48 -7.48 12.88 1.77
CA SER A 48 -7.20 13.60 3.02
C SER A 48 -6.02 14.57 2.86
N SER A 49 -6.11 15.70 3.56
CA SER A 49 -5.00 16.64 3.68
C SER A 49 -3.84 16.04 4.50
N LEU A 50 -2.64 16.63 4.42
CA LEU A 50 -1.50 16.20 5.24
C LEU A 50 -1.81 16.23 6.74
N GLU A 51 -2.60 17.22 7.19
CA GLU A 51 -3.01 17.36 8.59
C GLU A 51 -3.94 16.23 9.05
N ASP A 52 -4.87 15.83 8.18
CA ASP A 52 -5.78 14.71 8.44
C ASP A 52 -5.05 13.37 8.45
N ILE A 53 -4.07 13.19 7.56
CA ILE A 53 -3.21 12.00 7.54
C ILE A 53 -2.41 11.93 8.84
N PHE A 54 -1.89 13.05 9.33
CA PHE A 54 -1.16 13.11 10.59
C PHE A 54 -2.04 12.73 11.79
N LYS A 55 -3.24 13.33 11.89
CA LYS A 55 -4.22 13.03 12.95
C LYS A 55 -4.69 11.57 12.94
N SER A 56 -4.94 11.01 11.76
CA SER A 56 -5.47 9.65 11.60
C SER A 56 -4.43 8.55 11.82
N THR A 57 -3.18 8.78 11.43
CA THR A 57 -2.13 7.75 11.51
C THR A 57 -1.37 7.78 12.83
N LYS A 58 -1.35 8.92 13.54
CA LYS A 58 -0.54 9.15 14.74
C LYS A 58 0.97 8.86 14.54
N ILE A 59 1.44 8.90 13.29
CA ILE A 59 2.84 8.68 12.92
C ILE A 59 3.61 10.00 13.12
N PRO A 60 4.84 9.98 13.68
CA PRO A 60 5.66 11.19 13.81
C PRO A 60 5.86 11.91 12.47
N LYS A 61 5.86 13.25 12.49
CA LYS A 61 5.80 14.07 11.26
C LYS A 61 6.98 13.78 10.33
N ARG A 62 8.17 13.59 10.90
CA ARG A 62 9.40 13.21 10.17
C ARG A 62 9.27 11.87 9.45
N THR A 63 8.70 10.87 10.12
CA THR A 63 8.46 9.54 9.57
C THR A 63 7.38 9.60 8.49
N LEU A 64 6.30 10.33 8.72
CA LEU A 64 5.23 10.53 7.75
C LEU A 64 5.75 11.16 6.46
N MET A 65 6.56 12.22 6.54
CA MET A 65 7.19 12.86 5.38
C MET A 65 8.07 11.88 4.59
N SER A 66 8.81 11.02 5.28
CA SER A 66 9.66 9.99 4.65
C SER A 66 8.81 8.94 3.92
N ILE A 67 7.70 8.52 4.52
CA ILE A 67 6.74 7.59 3.91
C ILE A 67 6.10 8.21 2.67
N LEU A 68 5.64 9.46 2.75
CA LEU A 68 5.04 10.18 1.62
C LEU A 68 6.04 10.32 0.46
N LYS A 69 7.29 10.68 0.75
CA LYS A 69 8.35 10.73 -0.25
C LYS A 69 8.58 9.37 -0.92
N LEU A 70 8.57 8.28 -0.14
CA LEU A 70 8.71 6.92 -0.67
C LEU A 70 7.52 6.54 -1.56
N LEU A 71 6.29 6.84 -1.15
CA LEU A 71 5.08 6.58 -1.94
C LEU A 71 5.07 7.40 -3.24
N LYS A 72 5.54 8.65 -3.22
CA LYS A 72 5.71 9.51 -4.41
C LYS A 72 6.73 8.92 -5.38
N ASN A 73 7.91 8.52 -4.88
CA ASN A 73 8.95 7.90 -5.70
C ASN A 73 8.48 6.60 -6.37
N LYS A 74 7.64 5.81 -5.67
CA LYS A 74 7.02 4.60 -6.22
C LYS A 74 5.80 4.87 -7.12
N LYS A 75 5.47 6.14 -7.38
CA LYS A 75 4.31 6.57 -8.17
C LYS A 75 2.98 5.99 -7.65
N LEU A 76 2.86 5.83 -6.33
CA LEU A 76 1.69 5.25 -5.65
C LEU A 76 0.65 6.29 -5.19
N ILE A 77 1.09 7.54 -5.03
CA ILE A 77 0.26 8.70 -4.69
C ILE A 77 0.58 9.85 -5.67
N LYS A 78 -0.38 10.77 -5.85
CA LYS A 78 -0.15 12.03 -6.56
C LYS A 78 0.38 13.09 -5.59
N GLU A 79 0.79 14.27 -6.10
CA GLU A 79 1.09 15.41 -5.22
C GLU A 79 -0.12 15.73 -4.35
N ILE A 80 0.14 15.84 -3.04
CA ILE A 80 -0.80 16.22 -1.98
C ILE A 80 -0.42 17.64 -1.57
#